data_AF-A0A959FZP9-F1
#
_entry.id   AF-A0A959FZP9-F1
#
_cell.length_a   1.000
_cell.length_b   1.000
_cell.length_c   1.000
_cell.angle_alpha   90.00
_cell.angle_beta   90.00
_cell.angle_gamma   90.00
#
_symmetry.space_group_name_H-M   'P 1'
#
loop_
_entity.id
_entity.type
_entity.pdbx_description
1 polymer ?
#
loop_
_entity_poly.entity_id
_entity_poly.type
_entity_poly.pdbx_seq_one_letter_code
_entity_poly.pdbx_strand_id
1 'polypeptide(L)'
;MCGICGIIDLQQKNAPTWRTAQVEKMNAKILHRGPDEGAMRTFDQATLAMRRLSIIDLHTGSQPIYNETGDICVFFNGEIYNY
;
A
#
# COMPACT_ATOMS: atom_id res chain seq x y z
N MET A 1 -9.60 2.03 10.76
CA MET A 1 -9.85 1.45 9.41
C MET A 1 -8.68 1.84 8.55
N CYS A 2 -8.00 0.87 7.91
CA CYS A 2 -6.80 1.05 7.07
C CYS A 2 -6.92 2.18 6.04
N GLY A 3 -5.82 2.59 5.41
CA GLY A 3 -5.81 3.56 4.32
C GLY A 3 -4.87 3.14 3.19
N ILE A 4 -5.23 3.47 1.95
CA ILE A 4 -4.42 3.23 0.75
C ILE A 4 -4.19 4.57 0.06
N CYS A 5 -2.98 4.79 -0.43
CA CYS A 5 -2.63 5.97 -1.21
C CYS A 5 -1.56 5.61 -2.26
N GLY A 6 -1.47 6.38 -3.34
CA GLY A 6 -0.46 6.13 -4.34
C GLY A 6 -0.54 7.08 -5.54
N ILE A 7 0.44 6.95 -6.43
CA ILE A 7 0.54 7.70 -7.67
C ILE A 7 0.69 6.70 -8.82
N ILE A 8 -0.08 6.92 -9.88
CA ILE A 8 0.06 6.24 -11.17
C ILE A 8 0.56 7.28 -12.17
N ASP A 9 1.69 7.01 -12.80
CA ASP A 9 2.36 7.86 -13.77
C ASP A 9 2.56 7.07 -15.08
N LEU A 10 1.47 6.91 -15.82
CA LEU A 10 1.44 6.12 -17.07
C LEU A 10 2.38 6.66 -18.14
N GLN A 11 2.68 7.96 -18.10
CA GLN A 11 3.58 8.62 -19.05
C GLN A 11 5.03 8.62 -18.57
N GLN A 12 5.29 8.12 -17.35
CA GLN A 12 6.60 8.10 -16.70
C GLN A 12 7.30 9.47 -16.75
N LYS A 13 6.51 10.54 -16.59
CA LYS A 13 7.02 11.92 -16.64
C LYS A 13 7.88 12.26 -15.44
N ASN A 14 7.69 11.56 -14.33
CA ASN A 14 8.43 11.76 -13.10
C ASN A 14 9.39 10.61 -12.86
N ALA A 15 10.54 10.92 -12.26
CA ALA A 15 11.46 9.90 -11.79
C ALA A 15 10.78 9.01 -10.71
N PRO A 16 11.11 7.71 -10.63
CA PRO A 16 10.60 6.84 -9.56
C PRO A 16 10.84 7.40 -8.15
N THR A 17 12.00 8.05 -7.93
CA THR A 17 12.36 8.69 -6.66
C THR A 17 11.42 9.83 -6.28
N TRP A 18 10.94 10.60 -7.26
CA TRP A 18 9.95 11.64 -7.02
C TRP A 18 8.63 11.03 -6.56
N ARG A 19 8.14 9.96 -7.22
CA ARG A 19 6.89 9.29 -6.83
C ARG A 19 6.99 8.73 -5.41
N THR A 20 8.08 8.04 -5.10
CA THR A 20 8.37 7.54 -3.74
C THR A 20 8.27 8.66 -2.70
N ALA A 21 8.95 9.79 -2.93
CA ALA A 21 8.94 10.91 -1.99
C ALA A 21 7.55 11.54 -1.80
N GLN A 22 6.71 11.59 -2.85
CA GLN A 22 5.33 12.08 -2.70
C GLN A 22 4.45 11.07 -1.97
N VAL A 23 4.56 9.78 -2.31
CA VAL A 23 3.76 8.72 -1.70
C VAL A 23 4.11 8.55 -0.22
N GLU A 24 5.36 8.72 0.19
CA GLU A 24 5.73 8.76 1.62
C GLU A 24 4.98 9.86 2.38
N LYS A 25 4.89 11.07 1.82
CA LYS A 25 4.13 12.18 2.42
C LYS A 25 2.65 11.87 2.49
N MET A 26 2.08 11.30 1.42
CA MET A 26 0.68 10.87 1.39
C MET A 26 0.41 9.82 2.47
N ASN A 27 1.30 8.82 2.59
CA ASN A 27 1.19 7.71 3.53
C ASN A 27 1.32 8.17 4.99
N ALA A 28 2.11 9.20 5.26
CA ALA A 28 2.21 9.82 6.58
C ALA A 28 0.92 10.55 6.97
N LYS A 29 0.23 11.20 6.02
CA LYS A 29 -1.02 11.93 6.29
C LYS A 29 -2.18 11.01 6.70
N ILE A 30 -2.15 9.75 6.27
CA ILE A 30 -3.18 8.75 6.60
C ILE A 30 -2.77 7.82 7.77
N LEU A 31 -1.70 8.12 8.52
CA LEU A 31 -1.24 7.28 9.64
C LEU A 31 -2.36 6.98 10.66
N HIS A 32 -3.20 7.96 10.97
CA HIS A 32 -4.32 7.84 11.91
C HIS A 32 -5.35 6.76 11.52
N ARG A 33 -5.39 6.34 10.25
CA ARG A 33 -6.29 5.29 9.75
C ARG A 33 -5.77 3.88 10.08
N GLY A 34 -4.46 3.69 10.07
CA GLY A 34 -3.80 2.42 10.32
C GLY A 34 -2.48 2.63 11.05
N PRO A 35 -2.52 2.73 12.39
CA PRO A 35 -1.34 3.05 13.19
C PRO A 35 -0.39 1.86 13.39
N ASP A 36 -0.83 0.64 13.10
CA ASP A 36 -0.11 -0.58 13.49
C ASP A 36 1.03 -0.90 12.50
N GLU A 37 0.75 -0.82 11.20
CA GLU A 37 1.74 -1.12 10.15
C GLU A 37 1.63 -0.15 8.97
N GLY A 38 2.72 -0.02 8.22
CA GLY A 38 2.73 0.70 6.95
C GLY A 38 3.68 0.04 5.95
N ALA A 39 3.28 0.05 4.69
CA ALA A 39 4.06 -0.51 3.60
C ALA A 39 3.97 0.34 2.34
N MET A 40 4.96 0.21 1.47
CA MET A 40 5.03 0.89 0.18
C MET A 40 5.70 0.00 -0.85
N ARG A 41 5.22 0.06 -2.09
CA ARG A 41 5.79 -0.64 -3.23
C ARG A 41 5.84 0.28 -4.45
N THR A 42 6.98 0.30 -5.13
CA THR A 42 7.18 0.99 -6.40
C THR A 42 7.27 -0.03 -7.53
N PHE A 43 6.58 0.31 -8.62
CA PHE A 43 6.54 -0.35 -9.92
C PHE A 43 6.99 0.66 -10.98
N ASP A 44 7.18 0.21 -12.21
CA ASP A 44 7.66 1.04 -13.32
C ASP A 44 6.83 2.32 -13.51
N GLN A 45 5.50 2.19 -13.43
CA GLN A 45 4.55 3.28 -13.68
C GLN A 45 3.72 3.66 -12.44
N ALA A 46 4.00 3.10 -11.27
CA ALA A 46 3.19 3.35 -10.09
C ALA A 46 4.00 3.26 -8.79
N THR A 47 3.58 4.01 -7.78
CA THR A 47 4.02 3.79 -6.39
C THR A 47 2.78 3.77 -5.53
N LEU A 48 2.58 2.69 -4.77
CA LEU A 48 1.43 2.50 -3.88
C LEU A 48 1.92 2.31 -2.45
N ALA A 49 1.16 2.79 -1.49
CA ALA A 49 1.42 2.61 -0.07
C ALA A 49 0.13 2.42 0.71
N MET A 50 0.26 1.88 1.91
CA MET A 50 -0.86 1.65 2.81
C MET A 50 -0.50 1.84 4.27
N ARG A 51 -1.54 2.05 5.07
CA ARG A 51 -1.55 2.03 6.54
C ARG A 51 -2.55 0.98 7.00
N ARG A 52 -2.12 0.07 7.86
CA ARG A 52 -2.94 -1.04 8.36
C ARG A 52 -3.39 -0.78 9.79
N LEU A 53 -4.68 -0.98 10.03
CA LEU A 53 -5.23 -1.26 11.36
C LEU A 53 -5.45 -2.76 11.43
N SER A 54 -4.73 -3.44 12.30
CA SER A 54 -4.70 -4.90 12.39
C SER A 54 -5.89 -5.39 13.21
N ILE A 55 -6.87 -5.98 12.54
CA ILE A 55 -8.10 -6.53 13.16
C ILE A 55 -8.14 -8.05 13.02
N ILE A 56 -8.00 -8.56 11.80
CA ILE A 56 -7.94 -9.99 11.47
C ILE A 56 -6.50 -10.33 11.08
N ASP A 57 -6.01 -11.46 11.59
CA ASP A 57 -4.66 -11.96 11.36
C ASP A 57 -3.58 -10.93 11.74
N LEU A 58 -3.34 -10.80 13.05
CA LEU A 58 -2.47 -9.78 13.62
C LEU A 58 -0.98 -10.01 13.31
N HIS A 59 -0.58 -11.22 12.93
CA HIS A 59 0.83 -11.60 12.83
C HIS A 59 1.27 -11.91 11.40
N THR A 60 0.39 -12.48 10.57
CA THR A 60 0.73 -12.84 9.18
C THR A 60 0.01 -11.99 8.13
N GLY A 61 -0.92 -11.13 8.54
CA GLY A 61 -1.73 -10.31 7.64
C GLY A 61 -1.06 -9.03 7.11
N SER A 62 0.28 -8.94 7.13
CA SER A 62 1.00 -7.79 6.60
C SER A 62 0.76 -7.60 5.10
N GLN A 63 0.85 -6.36 4.65
CA GLN A 63 0.58 -5.97 3.26
C GLN A 63 1.81 -5.28 2.64
N PRO A 64 1.98 -5.29 1.30
CA PRO A 64 1.07 -5.88 0.31
C PRO A 64 1.06 -7.40 0.33
N ILE A 65 -0.07 -7.96 -0.09
CA ILE A 65 -0.24 -9.41 -0.27
C ILE A 65 0.20 -9.75 -1.69
N TYR A 66 0.96 -10.83 -1.83
CA TYR A 66 1.33 -11.39 -3.13
C TYR A 66 0.67 -12.74 -3.33
N ASN A 67 0.38 -13.09 -4.58
CA ASN A 67 0.06 -14.48 -4.92
C ASN A 67 1.33 -15.36 -4.88
N GLU A 68 1.16 -16.66 -5.06
CA GLU A 68 2.20 -17.68 -4.91
C GLU A 68 3.35 -17.50 -5.91
N THR A 69 3.08 -16.91 -7.07
CA THR A 69 4.07 -16.60 -8.12
C THR A 69 4.67 -15.20 -7.99
N GLY A 70 4.10 -14.33 -7.15
CA GLY A 70 4.61 -12.97 -6.89
C GLY A 70 4.33 -11.94 -7.98
N ASP A 71 3.60 -12.30 -9.05
CA ASP A 71 3.25 -11.41 -10.16
C ASP A 71 1.98 -10.59 -9.90
N ILE A 72 1.15 -11.00 -8.93
CA ILE A 72 0.01 -10.22 -8.44
C ILE A 72 0.36 -9.63 -7.08
N CYS A 73 0.15 -8.32 -6.94
CA CYS A 73 0.37 -7.56 -5.71
C CYS A 73 -0.90 -6.81 -5.34
N VAL A 74 -1.40 -7.01 -4.11
CA VAL A 74 -2.65 -6.44 -3.62
C VAL A 74 -2.41 -5.58 -2.39
N PHE A 75 -2.97 -4.37 -2.43
CA PHE A 75 -3.25 -3.55 -1.26
C PHE A 75 -4.76 -3.55 -1.02
N PHE A 76 -5.18 -3.85 0.20
CA PHE A 76 -6.57 -4.05 0.56
C PHE A 76 -6.95 -3.25 1.82
N ASN A 77 -8.07 -2.54 1.74
CA ASN A 77 -8.72 -1.88 2.87
C ASN A 77 -10.18 -2.30 2.90
N GLY A 78 -10.53 -3.09 3.90
CA GLY A 78 -11.88 -3.58 4.16
C GLY A 78 -11.83 -4.95 4.79
N GLU A 79 -12.96 -5.63 4.76
CA GLU A 79 -13.15 -6.95 5.31
C GLU A 79 -13.92 -7.77 4.27
N ILE A 80 -13.29 -8.84 3.77
CA ILE A 80 -14.01 -9.90 3.06
C ILE A 80 -14.51 -10.83 4.16
N TYR A 81 -15.79 -11.19 4.20
CA TYR A 81 -16.33 -12.04 5.27
C TYR A 81 -16.40 -13.53 4.88
N ASN A 82 -16.25 -13.82 3.60
CA ASN A 82 -16.33 -15.16 3.02
C ASN A 82 -14.99 -15.63 2.46
N TYR A 83 -13.90 -15.31 3.16
CA TYR A 83 -12.53 -15.72 2.82
C TYR A 83 -12.17 -17.07 3.43
#